data_AF-A0A1I6BL64-F1
#
_entry.id   AF-A0A1I6BL64-F1
#
_cell.length_a   1.000
_cell.length_b   1.000
_cell.length_c   1.000
_cell.angle_alpha   90.00
_cell.angle_beta   90.00
_cell.angle_gamma   90.00
#
_symmetry.space_group_name_H-M   'P 1'
#
loop_
_entity.id
_entity.type
_entity.pdbx_description
1 polymer ?
#
loop_
_entity_poly.entity_id
_entity_poly.type
_entity_poly.pdbx_seq_one_letter_code
_entity_poly.pdbx_strand_id
1 'polypeptide(L)'
;MIAGKSIPAEWAAKCFGFVQEVDTKPRRRVFEVFRSQGLHANQAVEFFADGAPVLRSLTSYLSAESTHILDWFHLTMLHQYALGVAQVDTAGGKAMQEGLTSIKWYIRHGNAERALERILDMDDTLATHQDNPLVDKKYSKWKPLARLIADFYTCVEQSSSFVMDYAERQRYGERVSTGVVESAVNQVLAKRMVKRQQMQWTKKGAHLLVQAHTKVLNQEWEDCFRQ
;
A
#
# COMPACT_ATOMS: atom_id res chain seq x y z
N MET A 1 5.02 1.23 11.07
CA MET A 1 6.22 1.81 10.42
C MET A 1 5.80 2.27 9.05
N ILE A 2 6.28 3.43 8.59
CA ILE A 2 5.94 4.02 7.30
C ILE A 2 7.24 4.16 6.51
N ALA A 3 7.21 3.82 5.23
CA ALA A 3 8.30 4.06 4.29
C ALA A 3 7.72 4.40 2.93
N GLY A 4 8.45 5.18 2.14
CA GLY A 4 8.02 5.59 0.82
C GLY A 4 9.16 6.15 -0.01
N LYS A 5 8.87 6.45 -1.27
CA LYS A 5 9.80 7.02 -2.23
C LYS A 5 9.11 8.12 -3.03
N SER A 6 9.77 9.27 -3.10
CA SER A 6 9.37 10.42 -3.89
C SER A 6 10.15 10.47 -5.19
N ILE A 7 9.44 10.61 -6.31
CA ILE A 7 10.01 10.56 -7.66
C ILE A 7 9.60 11.84 -8.39
N PRO A 8 10.44 12.89 -8.39
CA PRO A 8 10.19 14.11 -9.15
C PRO A 8 10.52 13.90 -10.63
N ALA A 9 10.05 14.80 -11.50
CA ALA A 9 10.28 14.72 -12.95
C ALA A 9 11.74 14.96 -13.33
N GLU A 10 12.40 15.92 -12.67
CA GLU A 10 13.72 16.41 -13.07
C GLU A 10 14.86 16.01 -12.11
N TRP A 11 14.53 15.62 -10.87
CA TRP A 11 15.52 15.37 -9.82
C TRP A 11 15.65 13.89 -9.45
N ALA A 12 16.71 13.55 -8.72
CA ALA A 12 16.88 12.20 -8.20
C ALA A 12 15.76 11.84 -7.22
N ALA A 13 15.28 10.60 -7.31
CA ALA A 13 14.28 10.08 -6.39
C ALA A 13 14.86 9.94 -4.97
N LYS A 14 14.06 10.25 -3.95
CA LYS A 14 14.46 10.15 -2.54
C LYS A 14 13.54 9.21 -1.79
N CYS A 15 14.12 8.41 -0.91
CA CYS A 15 13.41 7.58 0.04
C CYS A 15 13.09 8.36 1.31
N PHE A 16 12.08 7.89 2.05
CA PHE A 16 11.80 8.29 3.42
C PHE A 16 11.27 7.10 4.21
N GLY A 17 11.45 7.12 5.53
CA GLY A 17 10.78 6.16 6.40
C GLY A 17 10.92 6.51 7.88
N PHE A 18 9.98 6.04 8.70
CA PHE A 18 9.92 6.33 10.14
C PHE A 18 8.96 5.37 10.86
N VAL A 19 9.04 5.34 12.20
CA VAL A 19 8.10 4.59 13.03
C VAL A 19 7.12 5.60 13.61
N GLN A 20 5.85 5.52 13.18
CA GLN A 20 4.83 6.53 13.48
C GLN A 20 4.66 6.81 14.97
N GLU A 21 4.73 5.79 15.82
CA GLU A 21 4.57 5.94 17.28
C GLU A 21 5.78 6.59 17.97
N VAL A 22 6.93 6.67 17.27
CA VAL A 22 8.18 7.22 17.81
C VAL A 22 8.48 8.59 17.22
N ASP A 23 8.15 8.79 15.95
CA ASP A 23 8.40 10.04 15.25
C ASP A 23 7.43 11.12 15.74
N THR A 24 7.99 12.24 16.21
CA THR A 24 7.22 13.35 16.76
C THR A 24 6.65 14.28 15.70
N LYS A 25 7.15 14.22 14.46
CA LYS A 25 6.77 15.10 13.35
C LYS A 25 6.71 14.36 11.99
N PRO A 26 5.92 13.28 11.87
CA PRO A 26 5.92 12.41 10.69
C PRO A 26 5.51 13.13 9.40
N ARG A 27 4.52 14.05 9.48
CA ARG A 27 4.07 14.85 8.33
C ARG A 27 5.16 15.79 7.82
N ARG A 28 5.81 16.50 8.75
CA ARG A 28 6.90 17.43 8.42
C ARG A 28 8.07 16.71 7.77
N ARG A 29 8.39 15.50 8.22
CA ARG A 29 9.47 14.71 7.63
C ARG A 29 9.24 14.43 6.15
N VAL A 30 8.04 13.98 5.78
CA VAL A 30 7.71 13.73 4.37
C VAL A 30 7.72 15.04 3.58
N PHE A 31 7.17 16.13 4.15
CA PHE A 31 7.20 17.45 3.53
C PHE A 31 8.63 17.94 3.25
N GLU A 32 9.56 17.78 4.20
CA GLU A 32 10.95 18.20 4.04
C GLU A 32 11.65 17.44 2.90
N VAL A 33 11.34 16.15 2.70
CA VAL A 33 11.84 15.39 1.55
C VAL A 33 11.33 15.99 0.25
N PHE A 34 10.04 16.30 0.16
CA PHE A 34 9.46 16.86 -1.06
C PHE A 34 9.98 18.27 -1.35
N ARG A 35 10.10 19.11 -0.31
CA ARG A 35 10.70 20.44 -0.42
C ARG A 35 12.16 20.36 -0.87
N SER A 36 12.92 19.38 -0.39
CA SER A 36 14.31 19.17 -0.83
C SER A 36 14.44 18.75 -2.30
N GLN A 37 13.34 18.30 -2.91
CA GLN A 37 13.23 17.96 -4.33
C GLN A 37 12.52 19.06 -5.15
N GLY A 38 12.34 20.26 -4.56
CA GLY A 38 11.78 21.41 -5.25
C GLY A 38 10.26 21.47 -5.31
N LEU A 39 9.52 20.74 -4.44
CA LEU A 39 8.06 20.86 -4.41
C LEU A 39 7.64 22.31 -4.08
N HIS A 40 6.90 22.92 -5.01
CA HIS A 40 6.30 24.24 -4.83
C HIS A 40 4.88 24.15 -4.26
N ALA A 41 4.40 25.24 -3.66
CA ALA A 41 3.00 25.35 -3.25
C ALA A 41 2.09 25.22 -4.48
N ASN A 42 0.98 24.48 -4.34
CA ASN A 42 0.00 24.21 -5.40
C ASN A 42 0.54 23.42 -6.60
N GLN A 43 1.69 22.75 -6.46
CA GLN A 43 2.10 21.76 -7.43
C GLN A 43 1.26 20.49 -7.25
N ALA A 44 0.73 19.94 -8.35
CA ALA A 44 0.03 18.66 -8.34
C ALA A 44 0.99 17.54 -7.92
N VAL A 45 0.55 16.68 -7.00
CA VAL A 45 1.33 15.53 -6.51
C VAL A 45 0.48 14.28 -6.55
N GLU A 46 1.03 13.22 -7.15
CA GLU A 46 0.39 11.91 -7.19
C GLU A 46 0.88 11.02 -6.06
N PHE A 47 -0.04 10.53 -5.25
CA PHE A 47 0.26 9.63 -4.15
C PHE A 47 -0.26 8.24 -4.45
N PHE A 48 0.68 7.32 -4.69
CA PHE A 48 0.38 5.90 -4.77
C PHE A 48 0.52 5.30 -3.37
N ALA A 49 -0.58 4.85 -2.79
CA ALA A 49 -0.61 4.36 -1.42
C ALA A 49 -1.52 3.13 -1.28
N ASP A 50 -1.19 2.28 -0.31
CA ASP A 50 -1.96 1.09 0.10
C ASP A 50 -3.25 1.42 0.87
N GLY A 51 -3.65 2.70 0.89
CA GLY A 51 -4.83 3.21 1.57
C GLY A 51 -4.70 3.35 3.08
N ALA A 52 -3.50 3.24 3.66
CA ALA A 52 -3.32 3.52 5.09
C ALA A 52 -3.88 4.91 5.46
N PRO A 53 -4.80 5.04 6.44
CA PRO A 53 -5.44 6.31 6.80
C PRO A 53 -4.46 7.44 7.12
N VAL A 54 -3.30 7.05 7.66
CA VAL A 54 -2.20 7.96 8.02
C VAL A 54 -1.63 8.66 6.79
N LEU A 55 -1.52 7.95 5.66
CA LEU A 55 -1.03 8.51 4.40
C LEU A 55 -2.03 9.52 3.84
N ARG A 56 -3.35 9.30 3.94
CA ARG A 56 -4.38 10.29 3.51
C ARG A 56 -4.32 11.60 4.32
N SER A 57 -4.12 11.51 5.63
CA SER A 57 -3.98 12.71 6.46
C SER A 57 -2.70 13.51 6.14
N LEU A 58 -1.75 12.84 5.50
CA LEU A 58 -0.44 13.38 5.18
C LEU A 58 -0.48 14.01 3.78
N THR A 59 -1.19 13.44 2.81
CA THR A 59 -1.38 14.02 1.46
C THR A 59 -2.22 15.30 1.47
N SER A 60 -3.35 15.31 2.19
CA SER A 60 -4.21 16.49 2.37
C SER A 60 -3.48 17.66 3.03
N TYR A 61 -2.45 17.37 3.84
CA TYR A 61 -1.58 18.38 4.43
C TYR A 61 -0.54 18.95 3.45
N LEU A 62 -0.18 18.21 2.39
CA LEU A 62 0.94 18.54 1.50
C LEU A 62 0.51 19.31 0.25
N SER A 63 -0.62 18.97 -0.36
CA SER A 63 -1.16 19.70 -1.51
C SER A 63 -2.68 19.50 -1.60
N ALA A 64 -3.41 20.60 -1.81
CA ALA A 64 -4.84 20.56 -2.10
C ALA A 64 -5.14 19.88 -3.45
N GLU A 65 -4.17 19.86 -4.36
CA GLU A 65 -4.27 19.24 -5.69
C GLU A 65 -3.63 17.83 -5.72
N SER A 66 -3.74 17.10 -4.62
CA SER A 66 -3.17 15.74 -4.54
C SER A 66 -4.11 14.69 -5.11
N THR A 67 -3.60 13.87 -6.03
CA THR A 67 -4.33 12.75 -6.60
C THR A 67 -3.94 11.46 -5.89
N HIS A 68 -4.93 10.74 -5.38
CA HIS A 68 -4.75 9.48 -4.66
C HIS A 68 -4.95 8.28 -5.57
N ILE A 69 -3.97 7.39 -5.57
CA ILE A 69 -3.96 6.22 -6.44
C ILE A 69 -3.83 4.97 -5.58
N LEU A 70 -4.84 4.10 -5.68
CA LEU A 70 -4.89 2.83 -4.95
C LEU A 70 -3.76 1.89 -5.38
N ASP A 71 -3.06 1.31 -4.40
CA ASP A 71 -2.09 0.23 -4.63
C ASP A 71 -2.77 -1.14 -4.79
N TRP A 72 -2.33 -1.90 -5.80
CA TRP A 72 -2.82 -3.23 -6.17
C TRP A 72 -2.30 -4.36 -5.27
N PHE A 73 -1.41 -4.06 -4.31
CA PHE A 73 -0.83 -5.05 -3.40
C PHE A 73 -1.89 -5.92 -2.69
N HIS A 74 -2.98 -5.32 -2.21
CA HIS A 74 -4.08 -6.05 -1.54
C HIS A 74 -4.73 -7.10 -2.43
N LEU A 75 -4.96 -6.80 -3.72
CA LEU A 75 -5.49 -7.78 -4.68
C LEU A 75 -4.52 -8.95 -4.91
N THR A 76 -3.22 -8.67 -4.92
CA THR A 76 -2.20 -9.70 -5.09
C THR A 76 -2.17 -10.63 -3.87
N MET A 77 -2.29 -10.07 -2.67
CA MET A 77 -2.41 -10.84 -1.43
C MET A 77 -3.69 -11.68 -1.41
N LEU A 78 -4.84 -11.11 -1.74
CA LEU A 78 -6.12 -11.82 -1.84
C LEU A 78 -6.06 -12.99 -2.83
N HIS A 79 -5.35 -12.82 -3.95
CA HIS A 79 -5.17 -13.90 -4.92
C HIS A 79 -4.41 -15.09 -4.32
N GLN A 80 -3.40 -14.86 -3.47
CA GLN A 80 -2.69 -15.94 -2.76
C GLN A 80 -3.61 -16.70 -1.78
N TYR A 81 -4.51 -15.98 -1.12
CA TYR A 81 -5.52 -16.63 -0.28
C TYR A 81 -6.49 -17.46 -1.12
N ALA A 82 -6.97 -16.94 -2.25
CA ALA A 82 -7.85 -17.67 -3.16
C ALA A 82 -7.22 -18.97 -3.68
N LEU A 83 -5.91 -18.99 -3.96
CA LEU A 83 -5.17 -20.21 -4.28
C LEU A 83 -5.14 -21.21 -3.12
N GLY A 84 -5.03 -20.72 -1.88
CA GLY A 84 -5.10 -21.55 -0.68
C GLY A 84 -6.49 -22.14 -0.45
N VAL A 85 -7.55 -21.35 -0.68
CA VAL A 85 -8.94 -21.83 -0.63
C VAL A 85 -9.16 -22.91 -1.70
N ALA A 86 -8.62 -22.75 -2.90
CA ALA A 86 -8.73 -23.74 -3.98
C ALA A 86 -8.18 -25.13 -3.64
N GLN A 87 -7.27 -25.23 -2.64
CA GLN A 87 -6.75 -26.51 -2.16
C GLN A 87 -7.75 -27.29 -1.29
N VAL A 88 -8.71 -26.59 -0.68
CA VAL A 88 -9.68 -27.16 0.26
C VAL A 88 -11.11 -27.18 -0.27
N ASP A 89 -11.38 -26.25 -1.19
CA ASP A 89 -12.62 -26.07 -1.93
C ASP A 89 -12.26 -25.50 -3.31
N THR A 90 -12.12 -26.39 -4.28
CA THR A 90 -11.76 -26.02 -5.66
C THR A 90 -12.79 -25.07 -6.28
N ALA A 91 -14.09 -25.26 -5.99
CA ALA A 91 -15.14 -24.45 -6.57
C ALA A 91 -15.15 -23.04 -5.97
N GLY A 92 -15.13 -22.93 -4.64
CA GLY A 92 -15.05 -21.64 -3.94
C GLY A 92 -13.77 -20.88 -4.25
N GLY A 93 -12.63 -21.57 -4.30
CA GLY A 93 -11.35 -20.95 -4.67
C GLY A 93 -11.33 -20.42 -6.10
N LYS A 94 -11.97 -21.12 -7.06
CA LYS A 94 -12.12 -20.65 -8.44
C LYS A 94 -13.05 -19.45 -8.54
N ALA A 95 -14.21 -19.50 -7.88
CA ALA A 95 -15.16 -18.38 -7.83
C ALA A 95 -14.51 -17.12 -7.25
N MET A 96 -13.70 -17.28 -6.19
CA MET A 96 -12.95 -16.18 -5.60
C MET A 96 -11.94 -15.57 -6.57
N GLN A 97 -11.19 -16.38 -7.34
CA GLN A 97 -10.26 -15.88 -8.34
C GLN A 97 -10.95 -15.11 -9.47
N GLU A 98 -12.12 -15.57 -9.93
CA GLU A 98 -12.95 -14.89 -10.92
C GLU A 98 -13.50 -13.55 -10.37
N GLY A 99 -13.92 -13.54 -9.10
CA GLY A 99 -14.32 -12.33 -8.38
C GLY A 99 -13.20 -11.30 -8.32
N LEU A 100 -12.00 -11.70 -7.89
CA LEU A 100 -10.82 -10.82 -7.84
C LEU A 100 -10.42 -10.28 -9.22
N THR A 101 -10.60 -11.08 -10.28
CA THR A 101 -10.34 -10.65 -11.66
C THR A 101 -11.34 -9.59 -12.10
N SER A 102 -12.61 -9.76 -11.74
CA SER A 102 -13.68 -8.79 -12.00
C SER A 102 -13.44 -7.48 -11.23
N ILE A 103 -13.10 -7.56 -9.94
CA ILE A 103 -12.76 -6.39 -9.11
C ILE A 103 -11.60 -5.62 -9.73
N LYS A 104 -10.51 -6.31 -10.09
CA LYS A 104 -9.36 -5.69 -10.75
C LYS A 104 -9.77 -4.96 -12.04
N TRP A 105 -10.66 -5.58 -12.83
CA TRP A 105 -11.15 -4.97 -14.07
C TRP A 105 -11.96 -3.70 -13.78
N TYR A 106 -12.88 -3.73 -12.83
CA TYR A 106 -13.70 -2.56 -12.48
C TYR A 106 -12.85 -1.39 -11.99
N ILE A 107 -11.93 -1.63 -11.04
CA ILE A 107 -11.05 -0.58 -10.53
C ILE A 107 -10.18 -0.02 -11.67
N ARG A 108 -9.69 -0.88 -12.58
CA ARG A 108 -8.87 -0.43 -13.71
C ARG A 108 -9.61 0.53 -14.65
N HIS A 109 -10.93 0.41 -14.75
CA HIS A 109 -11.77 1.25 -15.62
C HIS A 109 -12.52 2.33 -14.84
N GLY A 110 -12.01 2.75 -13.67
CA GLY A 110 -12.62 3.84 -12.91
C GLY A 110 -13.90 3.45 -12.14
N ASN A 111 -14.36 2.20 -12.22
CA ASN A 111 -15.65 1.79 -11.70
C ASN A 111 -15.55 1.30 -10.25
N ALA A 112 -15.32 2.22 -9.32
CA ALA A 112 -15.21 1.90 -7.90
C ALA A 112 -16.50 1.31 -7.31
N GLU A 113 -17.67 1.77 -7.76
CA GLU A 113 -18.97 1.27 -7.28
C GLU A 113 -19.15 -0.23 -7.57
N ARG A 114 -18.97 -0.66 -8.82
CA ARG A 114 -19.04 -2.09 -9.18
C ARG A 114 -17.96 -2.93 -8.52
N ALA A 115 -16.78 -2.34 -8.28
CA ALA A 115 -15.73 -3.00 -7.52
C ALA A 115 -16.16 -3.26 -6.06
N LEU A 116 -16.76 -2.27 -5.41
CA LEU A 116 -17.25 -2.37 -4.04
C LEU A 116 -18.40 -3.38 -3.91
N GLU A 117 -19.37 -3.35 -4.82
CA GLU A 117 -20.44 -4.37 -4.89
C GLU A 117 -19.85 -5.78 -4.92
N ARG A 118 -18.88 -6.02 -5.81
CA ARG A 118 -18.27 -7.35 -5.95
C ARG A 118 -17.45 -7.76 -4.73
N ILE A 119 -16.85 -6.80 -4.02
CA ILE A 119 -16.14 -7.09 -2.76
C ILE A 119 -17.14 -7.49 -1.68
N LEU A 120 -18.29 -6.81 -1.58
CA LEU A 120 -19.36 -7.17 -0.64
C LEU A 120 -19.94 -8.56 -0.94
N ASP A 121 -20.24 -8.86 -2.21
CA ASP A 121 -20.72 -10.21 -2.61
C ASP A 121 -19.75 -11.31 -2.13
N MET A 122 -18.44 -11.04 -2.22
CA MET A 122 -17.40 -11.96 -1.76
C MET A 122 -17.36 -12.07 -0.24
N ASP A 123 -17.51 -10.96 0.48
CA ASP A 123 -17.55 -10.93 1.95
C ASP A 123 -18.78 -11.65 2.49
N ASP A 124 -19.96 -11.43 1.91
CA ASP A 124 -21.22 -12.12 2.24
C ASP A 124 -21.11 -13.64 2.02
N THR A 125 -20.48 -14.04 0.90
CA THR A 125 -20.19 -15.45 0.62
C THR A 125 -19.27 -16.06 1.67
N LEU A 126 -18.31 -15.29 2.21
CA LEU A 126 -17.44 -15.78 3.29
C LEU A 126 -18.15 -15.81 4.64
N ALA A 127 -18.99 -14.83 4.94
CA ALA A 127 -19.77 -14.75 6.18
C ALA A 127 -20.72 -15.95 6.30
N THR A 128 -21.39 -16.33 5.22
CA THR A 128 -22.25 -17.53 5.19
C THR A 128 -21.51 -18.84 5.48
N HIS A 129 -20.19 -18.87 5.32
CA HIS A 129 -19.34 -20.01 5.62
C HIS A 129 -18.57 -19.89 6.95
N GLN A 130 -18.67 -18.76 7.66
CA GLN A 130 -17.88 -18.45 8.86
C GLN A 130 -18.14 -19.39 10.03
N ASP A 131 -19.40 -19.81 10.22
CA ASP A 131 -19.81 -20.70 11.32
C ASP A 131 -19.76 -22.18 10.96
N ASN A 132 -19.27 -22.54 9.76
CA ASN A 132 -19.14 -23.92 9.35
C ASN A 132 -17.86 -24.54 9.97
N PRO A 133 -17.96 -25.45 10.95
CA PRO A 133 -16.79 -26.02 11.62
C PRO A 133 -15.88 -26.81 10.67
N LEU A 134 -16.42 -27.26 9.53
CA LEU A 134 -15.66 -27.96 8.49
C LEU A 134 -14.75 -27.01 7.71
N VAL A 135 -15.09 -25.72 7.59
CA VAL A 135 -14.29 -24.72 6.86
C VAL A 135 -13.07 -24.32 7.69
N ASP A 136 -13.24 -24.03 8.98
CA ASP A 136 -12.14 -23.66 9.89
C ASP A 136 -11.15 -24.83 10.06
N LYS A 137 -11.65 -26.07 10.04
CA LYS A 137 -10.81 -27.28 10.08
C LYS A 137 -10.07 -27.54 8.76
N LYS A 138 -10.65 -27.13 7.62
CA LYS A 138 -10.06 -27.31 6.29
C LYS A 138 -9.06 -26.22 5.95
N TYR A 139 -9.31 -24.96 6.32
CA TYR A 139 -8.45 -23.82 5.99
C TYR A 139 -8.19 -22.90 7.19
N SER A 140 -7.04 -23.07 7.82
CA SER A 140 -6.64 -22.35 9.04
C SER A 140 -6.46 -20.83 8.87
N LYS A 141 -6.46 -20.32 7.64
CA LYS A 141 -6.28 -18.88 7.35
C LYS A 141 -7.59 -18.17 6.97
N TRP A 142 -8.74 -18.75 7.31
CA TRP A 142 -10.05 -18.17 7.02
C TRP A 142 -10.26 -16.79 7.68
N LYS A 143 -10.01 -16.66 8.99
CA LYS A 143 -10.15 -15.38 9.70
C LYS A 143 -9.23 -14.27 9.15
N PRO A 144 -7.94 -14.53 8.89
CA PRO A 144 -7.09 -13.59 8.17
C PRO A 144 -7.62 -13.17 6.80
N LEU A 145 -8.23 -14.09 6.05
CA LEU A 145 -8.80 -13.80 4.74
C LEU A 145 -9.98 -12.83 4.82
N ALA A 146 -10.96 -13.12 5.70
CA ALA A 146 -12.12 -12.25 5.90
C ALA A 146 -11.69 -10.84 6.32
N ARG A 147 -10.73 -10.74 7.25
CA ARG A 147 -10.17 -9.44 7.65
C ARG A 147 -9.52 -8.69 6.48
N LEU A 148 -8.75 -9.39 5.65
CA LEU A 148 -8.10 -8.79 4.50
C LEU A 148 -9.12 -8.24 3.47
N ILE A 149 -10.26 -8.92 3.30
CA ILE A 149 -11.33 -8.47 2.42
C ILE A 149 -12.02 -7.23 2.99
N ALA A 150 -12.33 -7.19 4.28
CA ALA A 150 -12.89 -6.02 4.94
C ALA A 150 -11.93 -4.81 4.90
N ASP A 151 -10.64 -5.03 5.14
CA ASP A 151 -9.59 -4.01 5.03
C ASP A 151 -9.50 -3.50 3.57
N PHE A 152 -9.61 -4.40 2.59
CA PHE A 152 -9.59 -4.05 1.17
C PHE A 152 -10.84 -3.28 0.73
N TYR A 153 -12.04 -3.65 1.19
CA TYR A 153 -13.27 -2.89 0.97
C TYR A 153 -13.12 -1.46 1.45
N THR A 154 -12.72 -1.29 2.71
CA THR A 154 -12.48 0.01 3.34
C THR A 154 -11.46 0.83 2.54
N CYS A 155 -10.42 0.16 2.04
CA CYS A 155 -9.38 0.80 1.24
C CYS A 155 -9.92 1.33 -0.10
N VAL A 156 -10.73 0.53 -0.82
CA VAL A 156 -11.36 0.93 -2.09
C VAL A 156 -12.41 2.01 -1.86
N GLU A 157 -13.26 1.88 -0.83
CA GLU A 157 -14.33 2.82 -0.51
C GLU A 157 -13.77 4.21 -0.24
N GLN A 158 -12.77 4.30 0.64
CA GLN A 158 -12.12 5.56 0.98
C GLN A 158 -11.30 6.15 -0.18
N SER A 159 -11.03 5.37 -1.22
CA SER A 159 -10.30 5.83 -2.41
C SER A 159 -11.24 6.06 -3.60
N SER A 160 -12.53 5.72 -3.49
CA SER A 160 -13.50 5.68 -4.59
C SER A 160 -13.63 7.02 -5.34
N SER A 161 -13.60 8.14 -4.61
CA SER A 161 -13.62 9.49 -5.19
C SER A 161 -12.38 9.87 -6.00
N PHE A 162 -11.32 9.04 -5.94
CA PHE A 162 -10.04 9.25 -6.63
C PHE A 162 -9.71 8.13 -7.63
N VAL A 163 -10.57 7.11 -7.75
CA VAL A 163 -10.36 6.00 -8.68
C VAL A 163 -10.56 6.52 -10.11
N MET A 164 -9.46 6.92 -10.75
CA MET A 164 -9.41 7.29 -12.16
C MET A 164 -9.36 6.05 -13.06
N ASP A 165 -9.65 6.21 -14.35
CA ASP A 165 -9.47 5.13 -15.33
C ASP A 165 -7.97 4.85 -15.54
N TYR A 166 -7.44 3.86 -14.82
CA TYR A 166 -6.06 3.41 -14.95
C TYR A 166 -5.71 2.91 -16.35
N ALA A 167 -6.67 2.39 -17.11
CA ALA A 167 -6.43 1.99 -18.51
C ALA A 167 -6.18 3.22 -19.39
N GLU A 168 -6.90 4.31 -19.15
CA GLU A 168 -6.65 5.60 -19.80
C GLU A 168 -5.27 6.14 -19.45
N ARG A 169 -4.90 6.17 -18.17
CA ARG A 169 -3.56 6.55 -17.71
C ARG A 169 -2.45 5.78 -18.43
N GLN A 170 -2.62 4.46 -18.53
CA GLN A 170 -1.65 3.62 -19.24
C GLN A 170 -1.55 3.96 -20.73
N ARG A 171 -2.67 4.27 -21.39
CA ARG A 171 -2.66 4.69 -22.81
C ARG A 171 -1.90 6.00 -23.02
N TYR A 172 -1.97 6.90 -22.04
CA TYR A 172 -1.22 8.17 -22.04
C TYR A 172 0.21 8.05 -21.47
N GLY A 173 0.65 6.84 -21.09
CA GLY A 173 1.99 6.63 -20.53
C GLY A 173 2.17 7.14 -19.09
N GLU A 174 1.08 7.48 -18.41
CA GLU A 174 1.08 7.88 -17.01
C GLU A 174 1.32 6.67 -16.09
N ARG A 175 1.83 6.93 -14.88
CA ARG A 175 2.20 5.87 -13.94
C ARG A 175 0.95 5.20 -13.35
N VAL A 176 0.95 3.87 -13.34
CA VAL A 176 -0.21 3.04 -12.88
C VAL A 176 0.11 2.06 -11.74
N SER A 177 1.37 1.99 -11.28
CA SER A 177 1.80 1.04 -10.26
C SER A 177 2.93 1.58 -9.35
N THR A 178 2.92 1.09 -8.11
CA THR A 178 3.91 1.27 -7.06
C THR A 178 5.14 0.36 -7.17
N GLY A 179 5.32 -0.48 -8.19
CA GLY A 179 6.42 -1.47 -8.22
C GLY A 179 7.83 -0.91 -7.95
N VAL A 180 8.10 0.33 -8.39
CA VAL A 180 9.36 1.05 -8.08
C VAL A 180 9.44 1.49 -6.61
N VAL A 181 8.30 1.85 -6.02
CA VAL A 181 8.15 2.20 -4.59
C VAL A 181 8.27 0.95 -3.73
N GLU A 182 7.68 -0.19 -4.11
CA GLU A 182 7.78 -1.44 -3.34
C GLU A 182 9.24 -1.91 -3.20
N SER A 183 10.02 -1.85 -4.29
CA SER A 183 11.45 -2.15 -4.24
C SER A 183 12.19 -1.19 -3.31
N ALA A 184 11.87 0.11 -3.36
CA ALA A 184 12.47 1.10 -2.48
C ALA A 184 12.08 0.95 -1.01
N VAL A 185 10.82 0.61 -0.73
CA VAL A 185 10.35 0.28 0.62
C VAL A 185 11.06 -0.98 1.12
N ASN A 186 11.18 -2.01 0.29
CA ASN A 186 11.96 -3.20 0.65
C ASN A 186 13.44 -2.88 0.89
N GLN A 187 14.03 -1.92 0.16
CA GLN A 187 15.36 -1.42 0.45
C GLN A 187 15.37 -0.73 1.82
N VAL A 188 14.53 0.28 2.05
CA VAL A 188 14.46 1.03 3.34
C VAL A 188 14.26 0.08 4.52
N LEU A 189 13.34 -0.89 4.40
CA LEU A 189 13.00 -1.83 5.46
C LEU A 189 14.02 -2.97 5.60
N ALA A 190 14.86 -3.20 4.59
CA ALA A 190 15.98 -4.13 4.55
C ALA A 190 15.68 -5.59 4.96
N LYS A 191 16.64 -6.47 4.69
CA LYS A 191 16.53 -7.91 5.03
C LYS A 191 16.37 -8.16 6.54
N ARG A 192 16.91 -7.27 7.39
CA ARG A 192 17.01 -7.44 8.84
C ARG A 192 15.84 -6.88 9.66
N MET A 193 14.91 -6.13 9.06
CA MET A 193 13.67 -5.77 9.77
C MET A 193 12.49 -6.64 9.39
N VAL A 194 12.29 -6.95 8.10
CA VAL A 194 11.04 -7.57 7.63
C VAL A 194 11.24 -8.93 6.96
N LYS A 195 12.46 -9.29 6.52
CA LYS A 195 12.72 -10.55 5.79
C LYS A 195 13.51 -11.56 6.64
N ARG A 196 14.11 -12.59 6.02
CA ARG A 196 14.69 -13.81 6.62
C ARG A 196 15.70 -13.66 7.80
N GLN A 197 16.04 -12.47 8.26
CA GLN A 197 16.93 -12.21 9.40
C GLN A 197 16.33 -11.14 10.35
N GLN A 198 15.05 -11.25 10.68
CA GLN A 198 14.39 -10.30 11.58
C GLN A 198 15.11 -10.26 12.94
N MET A 199 15.50 -9.06 13.37
CA MET A 199 16.05 -8.82 14.70
C MET A 199 14.98 -8.20 15.61
N GLN A 200 15.07 -8.48 16.92
CA GLN A 200 14.18 -7.93 17.95
C GLN A 200 14.58 -6.47 18.23
N TRP A 201 14.10 -5.55 17.41
CA TRP A 201 14.37 -4.13 17.58
C TRP A 201 13.37 -3.47 18.54
N THR A 202 13.85 -2.59 19.41
CA THR A 202 12.96 -1.64 20.07
C THR A 202 12.36 -0.68 19.04
N LYS A 203 11.16 -0.13 19.27
CA LYS A 203 10.54 0.85 18.36
C LYS A 203 11.49 2.02 18.04
N LYS A 204 12.24 2.49 19.04
CA LYS A 204 13.26 3.54 18.90
C LYS A 204 14.46 3.09 18.07
N GLY A 205 14.97 1.88 18.29
CA GLY A 205 16.05 1.31 17.48
C GLY A 205 15.67 1.15 16.02
N ALA A 206 14.46 0.63 15.75
CA ALA A 206 13.91 0.53 14.41
C ALA A 206 13.77 1.91 13.75
N HIS A 207 13.28 2.90 14.49
CA HIS A 207 13.17 4.27 13.98
C HIS A 207 14.52 4.84 13.54
N LEU A 208 15.54 4.77 14.41
CA LEU A 208 16.88 5.29 14.12
C LEU A 208 17.54 4.58 12.94
N LEU A 209 17.40 3.25 12.84
CA LEU A 209 17.98 2.50 11.74
C LEU A 209 17.31 2.86 10.40
N VAL A 210 15.98 3.02 10.37
CA VAL A 210 15.29 3.46 9.14
C VAL A 210 15.73 4.87 8.73
N GLN A 211 15.95 5.77 9.69
CA GLN A 211 16.48 7.12 9.41
C GLN A 211 17.88 7.06 8.78
N ALA A 212 18.80 6.33 9.41
CA ALA A 212 20.16 6.15 8.91
C ALA A 212 20.15 5.55 7.50
N HIS A 213 19.34 4.51 7.29
CA HIS A 213 19.27 3.84 5.99
C HIS A 213 18.72 4.77 4.90
N THR A 214 17.69 5.55 5.22
CA THR A 214 17.13 6.55 4.31
C THR A 214 18.20 7.56 3.89
N LYS A 215 19.02 8.05 4.83
CA LYS A 215 20.12 8.98 4.55
C LYS A 215 21.18 8.36 3.63
N VAL A 216 21.54 7.09 3.84
CA VAL A 216 22.45 6.36 2.94
C VAL A 216 21.85 6.23 1.54
N LEU A 217 20.58 5.80 1.42
CA LEU A 217 19.91 5.62 0.13
C LEU A 217 19.76 6.95 -0.64
N ASN A 218 19.62 8.06 0.07
CA ASN A 218 19.53 9.40 -0.50
C ASN A 218 20.90 10.05 -0.76
N GLN A 219 22.01 9.38 -0.43
CA GLN A 219 23.37 9.91 -0.49
C GLN A 219 23.59 11.15 0.41
N GLU A 220 22.83 11.27 1.49
CA GLU A 220 22.85 12.38 2.46
C GLU A 220 23.55 11.98 3.79
N TRP A 221 24.22 10.84 3.81
CA TRP A 221 24.87 10.31 5.02
C TRP A 221 26.07 11.15 5.45
N GLU A 222 26.87 11.66 4.51
CA GLU A 222 28.07 12.46 4.82
C GLU A 222 27.72 13.75 5.58
N ASP A 223 26.60 14.39 5.23
CA ASP A 223 26.10 15.61 5.88
C ASP A 223 25.78 15.41 7.36
N CYS A 224 25.58 14.17 7.80
CA CYS A 224 25.31 13.84 9.21
C CYS A 224 26.60 13.83 10.07
N PHE A 225 27.78 13.77 9.45
CA PHE A 225 29.08 13.71 10.14
C PHE A 225 29.93 14.97 9.96
N ARG A 226 29.62 15.78 8.94
CA ARG A 226 30.38 17.01 8.62
C ARG A 226 29.80 18.27 9.27
N GLN A 227 28.87 18.13 10.22
CA GLN A 227 28.32 19.23 11.02
C GLN A 227 29.17 19.53 12.25
#